data_AF-A0A800K3H9-F1
#
_entry.id   AF-A0A800K3H9-F1
#
_cell.length_a   1.000
_cell.length_b   1.000
_cell.length_c   1.000
_cell.angle_alpha   90.00
_cell.angle_beta   90.00
_cell.angle_gamma   90.00
#
_symmetry.space_group_name_H-M   'P 1'
#
loop_
_entity.id
_entity.type
_entity.pdbx_description
1 polymer ?
#
loop_
_entity_poly.entity_id
_entity_poly.type
_entity_poly.pdbx_seq_one_letter_code
_entity_poly.pdbx_strand_id
1 'polypeptide(L)'
;MIDSGKHLFQPGKDNGKKVAVIGAGPAGLSCACELRIMGYNVDVFEAKDKPSGLVVYGNAPYKITNEEVFEETDYLQEQLGYNVNYNSPIHSKEQLAKLENNYDAMFKLSATWSAWNRDYFLLYLNDYKNLWDWELRGS
;
A
#
# COMPACT_ATOMS: atom_id res chain seq x y z
N MET A 1 10.13 -9.60 -18.62
CA MET A 1 9.08 -10.30 -19.40
C MET A 1 7.71 -9.75 -18.99
N ILE A 2 7.38 -8.53 -19.39
CA ILE A 2 6.00 -8.01 -19.38
C ILE A 2 5.67 -7.81 -20.86
N ASP A 3 4.87 -8.72 -21.40
CA ASP A 3 4.35 -8.66 -22.76
C ASP A 3 3.23 -7.61 -22.75
N SER A 4 3.49 -6.45 -23.36
CA SER A 4 2.88 -5.12 -23.14
C SER A 4 1.44 -4.94 -23.63
N GLY A 5 0.60 -5.98 -23.52
CA GLY A 5 -0.80 -5.90 -23.93
C GLY A 5 -1.76 -6.86 -23.24
N LYS A 6 -1.30 -7.70 -22.30
CA LYS A 6 -2.19 -8.60 -21.56
C LYS A 6 -2.66 -7.94 -20.29
N HIS A 7 -3.96 -7.65 -20.19
CA HIS A 7 -4.53 -7.10 -18.96
C HIS A 7 -4.71 -8.22 -17.93
N LEU A 8 -3.69 -8.46 -17.08
CA LEU A 8 -3.65 -9.59 -16.16
C LEU A 8 -4.43 -9.33 -14.87
N PHE A 9 -4.54 -8.07 -14.46
CA PHE A 9 -5.20 -7.67 -13.23
C PHE A 9 -6.31 -6.70 -13.53
N GLN A 10 -7.50 -6.96 -13.01
CA GLN A 10 -8.66 -6.09 -13.15
C GLN A 10 -9.06 -5.58 -11.76
N PRO A 11 -9.39 -4.29 -11.63
CA PRO A 11 -9.98 -3.79 -10.40
C PRO A 11 -11.35 -4.45 -10.19
N GLY A 12 -11.67 -4.71 -8.92
CA GLY A 12 -13.00 -5.17 -8.54
C GLY A 12 -14.06 -4.12 -8.81
N LYS A 13 -15.33 -4.53 -8.73
CA LYS A 13 -16.45 -3.60 -8.79
C LYS A 13 -16.33 -2.58 -7.66
N ASP A 14 -16.39 -1.29 -8.01
CA ASP A 14 -16.29 -0.20 -7.04
C ASP A 14 -17.31 -0.38 -5.90
N ASN A 15 -16.78 -0.41 -4.67
CA ASN A 15 -17.56 -0.55 -3.45
C ASN A 15 -17.86 0.80 -2.79
N GLY A 16 -17.41 1.92 -3.38
CA GLY A 16 -17.63 3.28 -2.92
C GLY A 16 -16.78 3.71 -1.74
N LYS A 17 -15.87 2.85 -1.25
CA LYS A 17 -15.02 3.12 -0.09
C LYS A 17 -13.61 3.49 -0.51
N LYS A 18 -12.99 4.38 0.26
CA LYS A 18 -11.63 4.88 0.03
C LYS A 18 -10.67 4.41 1.12
N VAL A 19 -9.49 3.96 0.72
CA VAL A 19 -8.45 3.47 1.63
C VAL A 19 -7.15 4.23 1.39
N ALA A 20 -6.55 4.75 2.46
CA ALA A 20 -5.22 5.36 2.43
C ALA A 20 -4.15 4.32 2.77
N VAL A 21 -3.11 4.22 1.95
CA VAL A 21 -1.94 3.36 2.19
C VAL A 21 -0.73 4.25 2.43
N ILE A 22 -0.09 4.15 3.59
CA ILE A 22 1.11 4.93 3.92
C ILE A 22 2.35 4.06 3.69
N GLY A 23 3.14 4.46 2.70
CA GLY A 23 4.38 3.84 2.25
C GLY A 23 4.20 3.07 0.93
N ALA A 24 4.92 3.47 -0.12
CA ALA A 24 5.01 2.74 -1.39
C ALA A 24 6.15 1.71 -1.36
N GLY A 25 6.22 0.95 -0.25
CA GLY A 25 7.06 -0.23 -0.11
C GLY A 25 6.44 -1.46 -0.76
N PRO A 26 7.15 -2.60 -0.84
CA PRO A 26 6.61 -3.84 -1.39
C PRO A 26 5.29 -4.24 -0.72
N ALA A 27 5.23 -4.23 0.62
CA ALA A 27 4.00 -4.56 1.34
C ALA A 27 2.89 -3.52 1.17
N GLY A 28 3.23 -2.24 0.98
CA GLY A 28 2.24 -1.19 0.71
C GLY A 28 1.62 -1.32 -0.69
N LEU A 29 2.46 -1.54 -1.70
CA LEU A 29 2.02 -1.76 -3.09
C LEU A 29 1.21 -3.05 -3.23
N SER A 30 1.64 -4.15 -2.59
CA SER A 30 0.85 -5.38 -2.54
C SER A 30 -0.52 -5.17 -1.89
N CYS A 31 -0.57 -4.45 -0.77
CA CYS A 31 -1.84 -4.10 -0.12
C CYS A 31 -2.73 -3.25 -1.04
N ALA A 32 -2.17 -2.25 -1.73
CA ALA A 32 -2.91 -1.43 -2.69
C ALA A 32 -3.50 -2.28 -3.83
N CYS A 33 -2.72 -3.23 -4.37
CA CYS A 33 -3.19 -4.11 -5.42
C CYS A 33 -4.39 -4.97 -4.97
N GLU A 34 -4.27 -5.64 -3.82
CA GLU A 34 -5.35 -6.44 -3.25
C GLU A 34 -6.62 -5.63 -3.00
N LEU A 35 -6.47 -4.43 -2.42
CA LEU A 35 -7.60 -3.53 -2.16
C LEU A 35 -8.28 -3.07 -3.45
N ARG A 36 -7.52 -2.80 -4.52
CA ARG A 36 -8.09 -2.47 -5.84
C ARG A 36 -8.82 -3.65 -6.45
N ILE A 37 -8.29 -4.87 -6.32
CA ILE A 37 -8.97 -6.11 -6.77
C ILE A 37 -10.28 -6.33 -5.98
N MET A 38 -10.31 -5.96 -4.70
CA MET A 38 -11.53 -5.99 -3.87
C MET A 38 -12.50 -4.83 -4.15
N GLY A 39 -12.15 -3.90 -5.05
CA GLY A 39 -13.01 -2.80 -5.49
C GLY A 39 -12.95 -1.54 -4.62
N TYR A 40 -12.00 -1.43 -3.69
CA TYR A 40 -11.77 -0.20 -2.93
C TYR A 40 -11.03 0.83 -3.78
N ASN A 41 -11.32 2.11 -3.61
CA ASN A 41 -10.50 3.17 -4.18
C ASN A 41 -9.29 3.42 -3.26
N VAL A 42 -8.07 3.39 -3.82
CA VAL A 42 -6.84 3.36 -3.01
C VAL A 42 -5.91 4.51 -3.39
N ASP A 43 -5.52 5.27 -2.36
CA ASP A 43 -4.48 6.30 -2.47
C ASP A 43 -3.27 5.91 -1.62
N VAL A 44 -2.12 5.77 -2.26
CA VAL A 44 -0.83 5.50 -1.63
C VAL A 44 -0.11 6.82 -1.36
N PHE A 45 0.50 6.96 -0.19
CA PHE A 45 1.30 8.12 0.22
C PHE A 45 2.73 7.68 0.48
N GLU A 46 3.68 8.20 -0.31
CA GLU A 46 5.11 7.89 -0.18
C GLU A 46 5.89 9.14 0.20
N ALA A 47 6.81 8.99 1.16
CA ALA A 47 7.65 10.09 1.63
C ALA A 47 8.69 10.51 0.59
N LYS A 48 9.18 9.56 -0.22
CA LYS A 48 10.17 9.78 -1.27
C LYS A 48 9.53 10.18 -2.61
N ASP A 49 10.39 10.57 -3.54
CA ASP A 49 10.05 10.92 -4.92
C ASP A 49 9.78 9.70 -5.82
N LYS A 50 10.11 8.50 -5.34
CA LYS A 50 9.96 7.22 -6.05
C LYS A 50 9.43 6.12 -5.11
N PRO A 51 8.88 5.02 -5.65
CA PRO A 51 8.59 3.82 -4.86
C PRO A 51 9.79 3.42 -4.02
N SER A 52 9.57 3.06 -2.76
CA SER A 52 10.61 2.95 -1.73
C SER A 52 10.58 1.57 -1.08
N GLY A 53 11.34 1.39 0.01
CA GLY A 53 11.41 0.14 0.76
C GLY A 53 12.50 -0.84 0.29
N LEU A 54 12.52 -2.02 0.91
CA LEU A 54 13.60 -3.01 0.75
C LEU A 54 13.77 -3.54 -0.68
N VAL A 55 12.73 -3.45 -1.53
CA VAL A 55 12.82 -3.90 -2.92
C VAL A 55 13.66 -2.95 -3.78
N VAL A 56 13.64 -1.65 -3.51
CA VAL A 56 14.44 -0.64 -4.25
C VAL A 56 15.78 -0.35 -3.58
N TYR A 57 15.85 -0.45 -2.25
CA TYR A 57 17.05 -0.08 -1.47
C TYR A 57 17.80 -1.25 -0.82
N GLY A 58 17.20 -2.44 -0.76
CA GLY A 58 17.79 -3.62 -0.13
C GLY A 58 18.09 -4.76 -1.10
N ASN A 59 17.70 -4.64 -2.37
CA ASN A 59 17.91 -5.69 -3.35
C ASN A 59 19.32 -5.64 -3.92
N ALA A 60 19.92 -6.80 -4.15
CA ALA A 60 21.23 -6.88 -4.74
C ALA A 60 21.10 -6.60 -6.25
N PRO A 61 21.72 -5.53 -6.79
CA PRO A 61 21.39 -4.98 -8.11
C PRO A 61 21.70 -5.93 -9.29
N TYR A 62 22.39 -7.04 -9.04
CA TYR A 62 22.64 -8.08 -10.04
C TYR A 62 21.48 -9.07 -10.22
N LYS A 63 20.43 -9.03 -9.36
CA LYS A 63 19.26 -9.92 -9.47
C LYS A 63 18.08 -9.27 -10.17
N ILE A 64 17.77 -8.05 -9.76
CA ILE A 64 16.66 -7.24 -10.30
C ILE A 64 17.14 -5.81 -10.27
N THR A 65 17.00 -5.13 -11.40
CA THR A 65 17.34 -3.71 -11.53
C THR A 65 16.22 -2.87 -10.94
N ASN A 66 16.55 -1.68 -10.44
CA ASN A 66 15.53 -0.75 -9.95
C ASN A 66 14.58 -0.30 -11.07
N GLU A 67 15.04 -0.32 -12.33
CA GLU A 67 14.22 -0.01 -13.51
C GLU A 67 13.10 -1.04 -13.70
N GLU A 68 13.40 -2.34 -13.61
CA GLU A 68 12.39 -3.39 -13.69
C GLU A 68 11.32 -3.27 -12.58
N VAL A 69 11.72 -2.85 -11.37
CA VAL A 69 10.77 -2.63 -10.25
C VAL A 69 9.84 -1.44 -10.52
N PHE A 70 10.38 -0.36 -11.10
CA PHE A 70 9.57 0.80 -11.45
C PHE A 70 8.61 0.47 -12.59
N GLU A 71 9.09 -0.22 -13.63
CA GLU A 71 8.25 -0.69 -14.74
C GLU A 71 7.11 -1.60 -14.25
N GLU A 72 7.39 -2.52 -13.32
CA GLU A 72 6.37 -3.39 -12.73
C GLU A 72 5.35 -2.59 -11.90
N THR A 73 5.81 -1.60 -11.13
CA THR A 73 4.92 -0.73 -10.34
C THR A 73 4.01 0.08 -11.25
N ASP A 74 4.55 0.71 -12.29
CA ASP A 74 3.80 1.50 -13.26
C ASP A 74 2.79 0.63 -14.01
N TYR A 75 3.18 -0.57 -14.41
CA TYR A 75 2.29 -1.56 -15.02
C TYR A 75 1.13 -1.91 -14.07
N LEU A 76 1.40 -2.24 -12.82
CA LEU A 76 0.35 -2.53 -11.84
C LEU A 76 -0.56 -1.32 -11.60
N GLN A 77 0.00 -0.12 -11.57
CA GLN A 77 -0.73 1.11 -11.41
C GLN A 77 -1.68 1.38 -12.58
N GLU A 78 -1.23 1.17 -13.82
CA GLU A 78 -2.07 1.29 -15.02
C GLU A 78 -3.22 0.27 -15.02
N GLN A 79 -2.95 -0.96 -14.59
CA GLN A 79 -3.91 -2.06 -14.60
C GLN A 79 -4.99 -1.90 -13.52
N LEU A 80 -4.58 -1.57 -12.30
CA LEU A 80 -5.46 -1.54 -11.13
C LEU A 80 -5.97 -0.14 -10.81
N GLY A 81 -5.30 0.92 -11.26
CA GLY A 81 -5.74 2.30 -11.11
C GLY A 81 -5.73 2.81 -9.67
N TYR A 82 -4.74 2.41 -8.85
CA TYR A 82 -4.48 3.08 -7.58
C TYR A 82 -3.68 4.37 -7.81
N ASN A 83 -3.81 5.36 -6.94
CA ASN A 83 -3.05 6.60 -7.04
C ASN A 83 -1.83 6.56 -6.12
N VAL A 84 -0.69 7.09 -6.56
CA VAL A 84 0.50 7.21 -5.72
C VAL A 84 0.88 8.69 -5.58
N ASN A 85 0.86 9.17 -4.34
CA ASN A 85 1.23 10.52 -3.95
C ASN A 85 2.66 10.48 -3.41
N TYR A 86 3.63 10.71 -4.29
CA TYR A 86 5.03 10.88 -3.91
C TYR A 86 5.28 12.21 -3.18
N ASN A 87 6.44 12.33 -2.53
CA ASN A 87 6.84 13.51 -1.75
C ASN A 87 5.79 13.93 -0.69
N SER A 88 5.03 12.96 -0.17
CA SER A 88 3.94 13.17 0.78
C SER A 88 4.23 12.47 2.11
N PRO A 89 5.27 12.90 2.84
CA PRO A 89 5.59 12.30 4.12
C PRO A 89 4.51 12.57 5.17
N ILE A 90 4.11 11.50 5.86
CA ILE A 90 3.18 11.56 7.00
C ILE A 90 4.00 11.43 8.29
N HIS A 91 4.15 12.53 9.02
CA HIS A 91 4.97 12.61 10.24
C HIS A 91 4.18 13.05 11.47
N SER A 92 3.08 13.77 11.29
CA SER A 92 2.32 14.37 12.39
C SER A 92 1.02 13.63 12.67
N LYS A 93 0.54 13.72 13.92
CA LYS A 93 -0.76 13.16 14.32
C LYS A 93 -1.91 13.86 13.60
N GLU A 94 -1.76 15.15 13.31
CA GLU A 94 -2.75 15.95 12.59
C GLU A 94 -2.86 15.49 11.13
N GLN A 95 -1.76 15.09 10.50
CA GLN A 95 -1.78 14.50 9.16
C GLN A 95 -2.50 13.15 9.17
N LEU A 96 -2.24 12.30 10.17
CA LEU A 96 -2.94 11.02 10.33
C LEU A 96 -4.44 11.24 10.57
N ALA A 97 -4.80 12.16 11.46
CA ALA A 97 -6.20 12.50 11.74
C ALA A 97 -6.94 13.05 10.49
N LYS A 98 -6.24 13.78 9.61
CA LYS A 98 -6.82 14.19 8.31
C LYS A 98 -7.11 12.99 7.42
N LEU A 99 -6.23 11.99 7.38
CA LEU A 99 -6.46 10.77 6.61
C LEU A 99 -7.63 9.98 7.21
N GLU A 100 -7.68 9.82 8.52
CA GLU A 100 -8.79 9.13 9.21
C GLU A 100 -10.15 9.79 8.96
N ASN A 101 -10.20 11.11 8.75
CA ASN A 101 -11.45 11.81 8.41
C ASN A 101 -11.83 11.75 6.93
N ASN A 102 -10.87 11.50 6.03
CA ASN A 102 -11.09 11.54 4.58
C ASN A 102 -11.19 10.16 3.93
N TYR A 103 -10.79 9.11 4.65
CA TYR A 103 -10.75 7.73 4.18
C TYR A 103 -11.51 6.81 5.12
N ASP A 104 -12.16 5.78 4.57
CA ASP A 104 -12.88 4.76 5.34
C ASP A 104 -11.93 3.82 6.10
N ALA A 105 -10.70 3.70 5.61
CA ALA A 105 -9.65 2.91 6.22
C ALA A 105 -8.25 3.43 5.91
N MET A 106 -7.29 3.03 6.74
CA MET A 106 -5.87 3.33 6.54
C MET A 106 -5.01 2.11 6.83
N PHE A 107 -4.00 1.88 5.98
CA PHE A 107 -2.92 0.92 6.18
C PHE A 107 -1.61 1.69 6.36
N LYS A 108 -0.86 1.40 7.41
CA LYS A 108 0.41 2.09 7.70
C LYS A 108 1.54 1.08 7.83
N LEU A 109 2.59 1.24 7.01
CA LEU A 109 3.81 0.44 7.13
C LEU A 109 5.01 1.35 7.42
N SER A 110 5.49 1.33 8.67
CA SER A 110 6.67 2.10 9.09
C SER A 110 7.91 1.20 9.14
N ALA A 111 8.84 1.38 8.20
CA ALA A 111 10.10 0.63 8.15
C ALA A 111 11.26 1.25 8.96
N THR A 112 11.03 2.32 9.74
CA THR A 112 12.08 2.91 10.58
C THR A 112 12.29 2.11 11.85
N TRP A 113 13.44 1.43 11.95
CA TRP A 113 13.97 0.76 13.15
C TRP A 113 14.51 1.78 14.16
N SER A 114 13.72 2.82 14.47
CA SER A 114 14.02 3.75 15.56
C SER A 114 12.72 4.36 16.06
N ALA A 115 12.25 3.79 17.18
CA ALA A 115 11.44 4.41 18.21
C ALA A 115 10.14 5.10 17.76
N TRP A 116 9.10 4.31 17.48
CA TRP A 116 7.74 4.53 18.01
C TRP A 116 7.10 3.15 18.26
N ASN A 117 6.32 3.03 19.34
CA ASN A 117 5.73 1.81 19.92
C ASN A 117 5.36 0.65 18.98
N ARG A 118 5.46 -0.57 19.53
CA ARG A 118 5.12 -1.89 18.94
C ARG A 118 3.63 -2.10 18.59
N ASP A 119 2.90 -1.08 18.14
CA ASP A 119 1.42 -1.15 18.11
C ASP A 119 0.78 -0.90 16.73
N TYR A 120 1.52 -0.76 15.64
CA TYR A 120 0.92 -0.32 14.36
C TYR A 120 1.19 -1.27 13.20
N PHE A 121 0.56 -2.45 13.25
CA PHE A 121 0.07 -3.17 12.08
C PHE A 121 -1.46 -3.21 12.20
N LEU A 122 -2.12 -2.10 11.84
CA LEU A 122 -3.57 -1.97 11.97
C LEU A 122 -4.15 -1.60 10.61
N LEU A 123 -4.84 -2.57 9.99
CA LEU A 123 -5.85 -2.30 8.98
C LEU A 123 -7.11 -1.84 9.72
N TYR A 124 -7.29 -0.53 9.89
CA TYR A 124 -8.52 0.02 10.46
C TYR A 124 -9.58 0.11 9.38
N LEU A 125 -10.19 -1.02 9.02
CA LEU A 125 -11.40 -1.06 8.22
C LEU A 125 -12.59 -1.01 9.19
N ASN A 126 -13.32 0.10 9.25
CA ASN A 126 -14.46 0.27 10.18
C ASN A 126 -15.54 -0.84 10.05
N ASP A 127 -15.56 -1.56 8.93
CA ASP A 127 -16.47 -2.70 8.67
C ASP A 127 -15.85 -4.11 8.86
N TYR A 128 -14.55 -4.23 9.14
CA TYR A 128 -13.84 -5.53 9.23
C TYR A 128 -13.48 -5.94 10.68
N LYS A 129 -14.32 -5.61 11.66
CA LYS A 129 -14.16 -6.17 13.02
C LYS A 129 -14.24 -7.70 13.09
N ASN A 130 -14.65 -8.39 12.01
CA ASN A 130 -14.96 -9.82 12.03
C ASN A 130 -14.11 -10.70 11.09
N LEU A 131 -13.07 -10.16 10.42
CA LEU A 131 -12.34 -10.93 9.39
C LEU A 131 -10.88 -11.28 9.73
N TRP A 132 -10.38 -10.88 10.90
CA TRP A 132 -9.02 -11.23 11.35
C TRP A 132 -8.96 -11.86 12.75
N ASP A 133 -10.10 -12.31 13.29
CA ASP A 133 -10.19 -12.96 14.61
C ASP A 133 -9.95 -14.50 14.52
N TRP A 134 -8.99 -14.93 13.68
CA TRP A 134 -8.69 -16.36 13.49
C TRP A 134 -7.48 -16.88 14.30
N GLU A 135 -6.68 -16.00 14.91
CA GLU A 135 -5.48 -16.40 15.70
C GLU A 135 -5.56 -16.16 17.21
N LEU A 136 -6.71 -15.78 17.78
CA LEU A 136 -6.89 -15.67 19.25
C LEU A 136 -7.94 -16.61 19.85
N ARG A 137 -8.38 -17.64 19.10
CA ARG A 137 -9.11 -18.79 19.64
C ARG A 137 -8.27 -20.07 19.56
N GLY A 138 -7.43 -20.25 20.58
CA GLY A 138 -7.18 -21.56 21.14
C GLY A 138 -5.96 -22.32 20.64
N SER A 139 -4.90 -22.27 21.45
CA SER A 139 -4.37 -23.46 22.13
C SER A 139 -3.76 -23.05 23.45
#